data_AF-A0A3A8QE11-F1
#
_entry.id   AF-A0A3A8QE11-F1
#
_cell.length_a   1.000
_cell.length_b   1.000
_cell.length_c   1.000
_cell.angle_alpha   90.00
_cell.angle_beta   90.00
_cell.angle_gamma   90.00
#
_symmetry.space_group_name_H-M   'P 1'
#
loop_
_entity.id
_entity.type
_entity.pdbx_description
1 polymer ?
#
loop_
_entity_poly.entity_id
_entity_poly.type
_entity_poly.pdbx_seq_one_letter_code
_entity_poly.pdbx_strand_id
1 'polypeptide(L)' 'MLSDVPVRIGYLEASAGASSLTGAYARLEGGARLRENLGLFAFVEANPRERMAGAGMRWTFGW' A
#
# COMPACT_ATOMS: atom_id res chain seq x y z
N MET A 1 22.52 -6.94 -16.07
CA MET A 1 21.46 -7.96 -16.16
C MET A 1 20.78 -8.02 -14.79
N LEU A 2 19.82 -7.11 -14.57
CA LEU A 2 19.03 -6.98 -13.33
C LEU A 2 17.62 -7.56 -13.57
N SER A 3 17.55 -8.67 -14.32
CA SER A 3 16.33 -9.16 -14.97
C SER A 3 15.60 -10.25 -14.19
N ASP A 4 16.08 -10.62 -13.02
CA ASP A 4 15.55 -11.76 -12.23
C ASP A 4 15.04 -11.32 -10.85
N VAL A 5 14.62 -10.07 -10.70
CA VAL A 5 13.76 -9.71 -9.57
C VAL A 5 12.34 -9.91 -10.07
N PRO A 6 11.59 -10.93 -9.59
CA PRO A 6 10.22 -11.14 -10.01
C PRO A 6 9.49 -9.82 -9.79
N VAL A 7 9.02 -9.22 -10.88
CA VAL A 7 8.27 -7.97 -10.83
C VAL A 7 7.09 -8.27 -9.92
N ARG A 8 7.12 -7.76 -8.67
CA ARG A 8 6.10 -8.02 -7.65
C ARG A 8 4.75 -7.67 -8.27
N ILE A 9 4.02 -8.71 -8.69
CA ILE A 9 2.69 -8.59 -9.30
C ILE A 9 1.75 -7.91 -8.31
N GLY A 10 2.03 -8.08 -7.03
CA GLY A 10 1.52 -7.23 -5.97
C GLY A 10 2.37 -7.28 -4.72
N TYR A 11 1.92 -6.54 -3.72
CA TYR A 11 2.39 -6.56 -2.35
C TYR A 11 1.20 -6.57 -1.41
N LEU A 12 1.40 -7.18 -0.26
CA LEU A 12 0.53 -7.01 0.89
C LEU A 12 1.44 -6.62 2.05
N GLU A 13 1.13 -5.51 2.68
CA GLU A 13 1.86 -4.94 3.80
C GLU A 13 0.89 -4.76 4.96
N ALA A 14 1.26 -5.33 6.11
CA ALA A 14 0.58 -5.10 7.36
C ALA A 14 1.56 -4.35 8.28
N SER A 15 1.11 -3.23 8.83
CA SER A 15 1.87 -2.40 9.74
C SER A 15 1.04 -2.14 10.98
N ALA A 16 1.64 -2.22 12.16
CA ALA A 16 1.03 -1.78 13.39
C ALA A 16 2.05 -0.97 14.18
N GLY A 17 1.59 0.09 14.85
CA GLY A 17 2.46 0.99 15.58
C GLY A 17 1.71 1.87 16.56
N ALA A 18 2.41 2.78 17.20
CA ALA A 18 1.82 3.81 18.04
C ALA A 18 2.38 5.18 17.64
N SER A 19 1.48 6.12 17.35
CA SER A 19 1.82 7.50 17.03
C SER A 19 1.30 8.40 18.15
N SER A 20 2.07 9.43 18.51
CA SER A 20 1.62 10.43 19.50
C SER A 20 0.41 11.23 19.03
N LEU A 21 0.16 11.29 17.71
CA LEU A 21 -0.98 12.04 17.14
C LEU A 21 -2.28 11.23 17.10
N THR A 22 -2.21 9.95 16.73
CA THR A 22 -3.39 9.10 16.45
C THR A 22 -3.55 7.92 17.42
N GLY A 23 -2.58 7.70 18.31
CA GLY A 23 -2.54 6.56 19.21
C GLY A 23 -2.01 5.29 18.53
N ALA A 24 -2.35 4.13 19.09
CA ALA A 24 -2.07 2.85 18.44
C ALA A 24 -2.76 2.80 17.06
N TYR A 25 -2.11 2.28 16.03
CA TYR A 25 -2.73 2.12 14.73
C TYR A 25 -2.35 0.76 14.15
N ALA A 26 -3.28 0.19 13.39
CA ALA A 26 -3.07 -0.99 12.58
C ALA A 26 -3.49 -0.64 11.16
N ARG A 27 -2.57 -0.78 10.21
CA ARG A 27 -2.76 -0.52 8.79
C ARG A 27 -2.50 -1.80 8.01
N LEU A 28 -3.37 -2.11 7.08
CA LEU A 28 -3.16 -3.18 6.11
C LEU A 28 -3.36 -2.59 4.72
N GLU A 29 -2.33 -2.67 3.90
CA GLU A 29 -2.30 -2.17 2.54
C GLU A 29 -1.96 -3.30 1.57
N GLY A 30 -2.75 -3.44 0.52
CA GLY A 30 -2.49 -4.38 -0.56
C GLY A 30 -2.49 -3.64 -1.89
N GLY A 31 -1.49 -3.89 -2.72
CA GLY A 31 -1.42 -3.33 -4.05
C GLY A 31 -1.01 -4.34 -5.09
N ALA A 32 -1.44 -4.14 -6.34
CA ALA A 32 -1.11 -4.98 -7.47
C ALA A 32 -0.76 -4.11 -8.68
N ARG A 33 0.23 -4.55 -9.45
CA ARG A 33 0.61 -3.92 -10.71
C ARG A 33 -0.26 -4.50 -11.83
N LEU A 34 -1.17 -3.70 -12.39
CA LEU A 34 -2.03 -4.10 -13.50
C LEU A 34 -1.27 -4.08 -14.84
N ARG A 35 -0.42 -3.08 -15.02
CA ARG A 35 0.45 -2.89 -16.20
C ARG A 35 1.79 -2.33 -15.75
N GLU A 36 2.78 -2.34 -16.63
CA GLU A 36 4.09 -1.76 -16.35
C GLU A 36 3.97 -0.32 -15.79
N ASN A 37 3.08 0.51 -16.32
CA ASN A 37 2.95 1.90 -15.85
C ASN A 37 1.74 2.16 -14.95
N LEU A 38 0.96 1.13 -14.59
CA LEU A 38 -0.28 1.27 -13.82
C LEU A 38 -0.37 0.23 -12.72
N GLY A 39 -0.45 0.70 -11.47
CA GLY A 39 -0.76 -0.10 -10.30
C GLY A 39 -2.08 0.32 -9.65
N LEU A 40 -2.68 -0.61 -8.91
CA LEU A 40 -3.78 -0.38 -7.98
C LEU A 40 -3.31 -0.65 -6.57
N PHE A 41 -3.90 0.04 -5.61
CA PHE A 41 -3.72 -0.26 -4.20
C PHE A 41 -4.99 0.02 -3.42
N ALA A 42 -5.17 -0.70 -2.32
CA ALA A 42 -6.19 -0.46 -1.33
C ALA A 42 -5.58 -0.60 0.06
N PHE A 43 -6.06 0.21 1.00
CA PHE A 43 -5.62 0.15 2.37
C PHE A 43 -6.80 0.29 3.32
N VAL A 44 -6.64 -0.30 4.49
CA VAL A 44 -7.49 -0.11 5.65
C VAL A 44 -6.59 0.26 6.82
N GLU A 45 -7.02 1.22 7.60
CA GLU A 45 -6.33 1.67 8.81
C GLU A 45 -7.34 1.78 9.95
N ALA A 46 -6.98 1.23 11.10
CA ALA A 46 -7.77 1.30 12.32
C ALA A 46 -6.91 1.88 13.43
N ASN A 47 -7.42 2.92 14.08
CA ASN A 47 -6.84 3.50 15.29
C ASN A 47 -7.97 3.71 16.34
N PRO A 48 -7.66 3.99 17.62
CA PRO A 48 -8.65 4.13 18.69
C PRO A 48 -9.72 5.19 18.43
N ARG A 49 -9.41 6.16 17.57
CA ARG A 49 -10.25 7.30 17.30
C ARG A 49 -11.08 7.11 16.04
N GLU A 50 -10.51 6.50 15.01
CA GLU A 50 -11.07 6.47 13.66
C GLU A 50 -10.73 5.17 12.92
N ARG A 51 -11.57 4.85 11.94
CA ARG A 51 -11.33 3.77 10.98
C ARG A 51 -11.37 4.37 9.60
N MET A 52 -10.31 4.17 8.83
CA MET A 52 -10.16 4.70 7.49
C MET A 52 -9.96 3.55 6.52
N ALA A 53 -10.53 3.69 5.33
CA ALA A 53 -10.30 2.77 4.22
C ALA A 53 -10.23 3.58 2.95
N GLY A 54 -9.37 3.16 2.03
CA GLY A 54 -9.17 3.83 0.77
C GLY A 54 -8.68 2.89 -0.31
N ALA A 55 -8.90 3.27 -1.56
CA ALA A 55 -8.34 2.62 -2.72
C ALA A 55 -7.88 3.68 -3.71
N GLY A 56 -6.86 3.35 -4.51
CA GLY A 56 -6.27 4.28 -5.45
C GLY A 56 -5.57 3.57 -6.60
N MET A 57 -5.26 4.36 -7.62
CA MET A 57 -4.45 3.95 -8.75
C MET A 57 -3.13 4.72 -8.70
N ARG A 58 -2.02 4.07 -9.06
CA ARG A 58 -0.71 4.70 -9.18
C ARG A 58 -0.25 4.58 -10.63
N TRP A 59 -0.09 5.72 -11.28
CA TRP A 59 0.49 5.78 -12.62
C TRP A 59 1.95 6.22 -12.52
N THR A 60 2.86 5.45 -13.12
CA THR A 60 4.28 5.80 -13.19
C THR A 60 4.59 6.35 -14.57
N PHE A 61 5.05 7.60 -14.64
CA PHE A 61 5.53 8.20 -15.88
C PHE A 61 6.99 7.79 -16.11
N GLY A 62 7.30 7.27 -17.30
CA GLY A 62 8.67 7.00 -17.73
C GLY A 62 9.34 8.28 -18.23
N TRP A 63 10.65 8.40 -17.99
CA TRP A 63 11.53 9.33 -18.68
C TRP A 63 12.33 8.56 -19.72
#